data_AF-A0A7S1LLE5-F1
#
_entry.id   AF-A0A7S1LLE5-F1
#
_cell.length_a   1.000
_cell.length_b   1.000
_cell.length_c   1.000
_cell.angle_alpha   90.00
_cell.angle_beta   90.00
_cell.angle_gamma   90.00
#
_symmetry.space_group_name_H-M   'P 1'
#
loop_
_entity.id
_entity.type
_entity.pdbx_description
1 polymer ?
#
loop_
_entity_poly.entity_id
_entity_poly.type
_entity_poly.pdbx_seq_one_letter_code
_entity_poly.pdbx_strand_id
1 'polypeptide(L)'
;LETAGVTEEELRVAVTDVLETAGAQEDQWEQRKLEKRIRDYFRKAARGLVFEGKPWHAVVNEYADCCFASLFQALGDRAWLARADFVLPLDAAVRDAFPAKVLAGIPQLDFERGILAAHDRAFEEQRFLPMLWMLIRELLPKGGRTWKKVYEAFEVGRRSAMRGKGSDEDPNQVKAFLSRWIDASIAQLSRSTSGDPAFALPETAAARLVHALLDAGALPLPLVTEQGPPPRSWPFVDYAVHAAYVARGAPAPGGD
;
A
#
# COMPACT_ATOMS: atom_id res chain seq x y z
N LEU A 1 -0.83 -26.79 27.30
CA LEU A 1 0.32 -25.98 26.82
C LEU A 1 1.00 -26.65 25.61
N GLU A 2 0.23 -27.33 24.74
CA GLU A 2 0.73 -28.09 23.58
C GLU A 2 0.39 -27.45 22.22
N THR A 3 -0.09 -26.20 22.20
CA THR A 3 -0.57 -25.54 20.97
C THR A 3 0.55 -24.99 20.07
N ALA A 4 1.81 -24.96 20.53
CA ALA A 4 2.92 -24.34 19.81
C ALA A 4 3.37 -25.09 18.54
N GLY A 5 2.87 -26.32 18.29
CA GLY A 5 3.23 -27.10 17.09
C GLY A 5 2.21 -27.00 15.94
N VAL A 6 0.96 -26.67 16.24
CA VAL A 6 -0.11 -26.65 15.22
C VAL A 6 0.03 -25.41 14.32
N THR A 7 0.43 -24.29 14.89
CA THR A 7 0.50 -22.99 14.22
C THR A 7 1.67 -22.85 13.24
N GLU A 8 2.83 -23.47 13.52
CA GLU A 8 3.97 -23.45 12.59
C GLU A 8 3.66 -24.23 11.30
N GLU A 9 2.93 -25.34 11.45
CA GLU A 9 2.53 -26.19 10.32
C GLU A 9 1.47 -25.49 9.47
N GLU A 10 0.50 -24.81 10.08
CA GLU A 10 -0.49 -23.98 9.37
C GLU A 10 0.17 -22.90 8.51
N LEU A 11 1.15 -22.17 9.06
CA LEU A 11 1.89 -21.16 8.29
C LEU A 11 2.68 -21.80 7.14
N ARG A 12 3.25 -23.00 7.35
CA ARG A 12 3.95 -23.72 6.30
C ARG A 12 3.02 -24.10 5.16
N VAL A 13 1.89 -24.72 5.45
CA VAL A 13 0.88 -25.10 4.45
C VAL A 13 0.42 -23.87 3.68
N ALA A 14 0.04 -22.80 4.39
CA ALA A 14 -0.43 -21.58 3.75
C ALA A 14 0.61 -20.95 2.81
N VAL A 15 1.89 -20.92 3.21
CA VAL A 15 2.96 -20.42 2.33
C VAL A 15 3.21 -21.35 1.14
N THR A 16 3.14 -22.67 1.34
CA THR A 16 3.27 -23.63 0.24
C THR A 16 2.17 -23.39 -0.80
N ASP A 17 0.91 -23.21 -0.39
CA ASP A 17 -0.22 -22.96 -1.30
C ASP A 17 0.00 -21.70 -2.16
N VAL A 18 0.48 -20.60 -1.55
CA VAL A 18 0.83 -19.39 -2.29
C VAL A 18 1.91 -19.67 -3.34
N LEU A 19 2.93 -20.44 -2.96
CA LEU A 19 4.04 -20.76 -3.84
C LEU A 19 3.70 -21.76 -4.93
N GLU A 20 2.66 -22.59 -4.77
CA GLU A 20 2.16 -23.45 -5.85
C GLU A 20 1.58 -22.60 -6.99
N THR A 21 0.88 -21.51 -6.67
CA THR A 21 0.37 -20.59 -7.70
C THR A 21 1.47 -19.74 -8.34
N ALA A 22 2.51 -19.40 -7.58
CA ALA A 22 3.64 -18.61 -8.04
C ALA A 22 4.72 -19.44 -8.77
N GLY A 23 4.80 -20.75 -8.51
CA GLY A 23 5.96 -21.59 -8.81
C GLY A 23 6.33 -21.66 -10.30
N ALA A 24 5.35 -21.57 -11.19
CA ALA A 24 5.61 -21.52 -12.64
C ALA A 24 6.34 -20.25 -13.10
N GLN A 25 6.38 -19.20 -12.26
CA GLN A 25 6.96 -17.89 -12.55
C GLN A 25 8.17 -17.57 -11.68
N GLU A 26 8.50 -18.42 -10.72
CA GLU A 26 9.68 -18.26 -9.87
C GLU A 26 10.88 -18.95 -10.52
N ASP A 27 11.91 -18.17 -10.85
CA ASP A 27 13.07 -18.61 -11.60
C ASP A 27 14.41 -18.42 -10.87
N GLN A 28 14.46 -17.67 -9.77
CA GLN A 28 15.73 -17.39 -9.10
C GLN A 28 15.98 -18.31 -7.88
N TRP A 29 14.95 -18.69 -7.13
CA TRP A 29 15.10 -19.50 -5.91
C TRP A 29 14.37 -20.84 -5.99
N GLU A 30 15.01 -21.88 -5.48
CA GLU A 30 14.35 -23.17 -5.24
C GLU A 30 13.15 -23.01 -4.30
N GLN A 31 12.05 -23.71 -4.59
CA GLN A 31 10.78 -23.60 -3.85
C GLN A 31 10.96 -23.76 -2.33
N ARG A 32 11.72 -24.76 -1.87
CA ARG A 32 11.98 -24.98 -0.44
C ARG A 32 12.72 -23.81 0.22
N LYS A 33 13.65 -23.18 -0.49
CA LYS A 33 14.41 -22.03 -0.01
C LYS A 33 13.53 -20.78 0.06
N LEU A 34 12.70 -20.56 -0.95
CA LEU A 34 11.74 -19.47 -0.99
C LEU A 34 10.69 -19.61 0.13
N GLU A 35 10.10 -20.79 0.29
CA GLU A 35 9.15 -21.10 1.37
C GLU A 35 9.74 -20.80 2.75
N LYS A 36 10.95 -21.30 3.01
CA LYS A 36 11.66 -21.03 4.27
C LYS A 36 11.87 -19.53 4.49
N ARG A 37 12.27 -18.78 3.45
CA ARG A 37 12.51 -17.33 3.57
C ARG A 37 11.22 -16.55 3.86
N ILE A 38 10.13 -16.86 3.17
CA ILE A 38 8.84 -16.21 3.41
C ILE A 38 8.40 -16.42 4.86
N ARG A 39 8.43 -17.66 5.37
CA ARG A 39 8.13 -17.95 6.78
C ARG A 39 9.03 -17.18 7.75
N ASP A 40 10.33 -17.09 7.45
CA ASP A 40 11.26 -16.32 8.27
C ASP A 40 10.94 -14.81 8.30
N TYR A 41 10.39 -14.24 7.22
CA TYR A 41 9.93 -12.85 7.21
C TYR A 41 8.74 -12.64 8.16
N PHE A 42 7.73 -13.51 8.08
CA PHE A 42 6.58 -13.47 8.99
C PHE A 42 7.01 -13.62 10.46
N ARG A 43 7.87 -14.59 10.79
CA ARG A 43 8.35 -14.76 12.18
C ARG A 43 9.13 -13.55 12.70
N LYS A 44 9.94 -12.93 11.84
CA LYS A 44 10.74 -11.76 12.23
C LYS A 44 9.89 -10.51 12.42
N ALA A 45 8.77 -10.39 11.72
CA ALA A 45 7.88 -9.23 11.84
C ALA A 45 7.26 -9.06 13.24
N ALA A 46 7.21 -10.13 14.05
CA ALA A 46 6.69 -10.05 15.41
C ALA A 46 7.70 -9.43 16.40
N ARG A 47 8.97 -9.33 16.00
CA ARG A 47 10.05 -8.85 16.88
C ARG A 47 9.88 -7.36 17.12
N GLY A 48 9.72 -6.97 18.38
CA GLY A 48 9.59 -5.58 18.79
C GLY A 48 8.15 -5.05 18.78
N LEU A 49 7.15 -5.89 18.50
CA LEU A 49 5.75 -5.50 18.68
C LEU A 49 5.42 -5.29 20.15
N VAL A 50 4.62 -4.26 20.40
CA VAL A 50 4.12 -3.91 21.74
C VAL A 50 2.65 -4.28 21.81
N PHE A 51 2.34 -5.33 22.58
CA PHE A 51 0.97 -5.85 22.73
C PHE A 51 0.17 -5.13 23.82
N GLU A 52 0.84 -4.55 24.82
CA GLU A 52 0.19 -3.91 25.96
C GLU A 52 -0.28 -2.49 25.61
N GLY A 53 -1.51 -2.15 26.00
CA GLY A 53 -2.09 -0.81 25.79
C GLY A 53 -2.55 -0.51 24.36
N LYS A 54 -2.46 -1.46 23.43
CA LYS A 54 -2.97 -1.32 22.06
C LYS A 54 -4.14 -2.28 21.80
N PRO A 55 -5.16 -1.88 21.02
CA PRO A 55 -6.16 -2.83 20.56
C PRO A 55 -5.53 -3.81 19.56
N TRP A 56 -6.01 -5.07 19.54
CA TRP A 56 -5.41 -6.16 18.75
C TRP A 56 -5.25 -5.81 17.27
N HIS A 57 -6.24 -5.14 16.67
CA HIS A 57 -6.23 -4.79 15.24
C HIS A 57 -5.15 -3.76 14.89
N ALA A 58 -4.75 -2.89 15.84
CA ALA A 58 -3.63 -1.98 15.62
C ALA A 58 -2.31 -2.75 15.59
N VAL A 59 -2.15 -3.74 16.47
CA VAL A 59 -0.96 -4.60 16.50
C VAL A 59 -0.88 -5.48 15.24
N VAL A 60 -2.01 -5.99 14.75
CA VAL A 60 -2.08 -6.72 13.46
C VAL A 60 -1.66 -5.83 12.30
N ASN A 61 -2.07 -4.55 12.27
CA ASN A 61 -1.62 -3.61 11.24
C ASN A 61 -0.10 -3.40 11.27
N GLU A 62 0.47 -3.18 12.45
CA GLU A 62 1.94 -3.04 12.62
C GLU A 62 2.68 -4.31 12.19
N TYR A 63 2.15 -5.47 12.55
CA TYR A 63 2.70 -6.77 12.12
C TYR A 63 2.68 -6.92 10.60
N ALA A 64 1.54 -6.63 9.96
CA ALA A 64 1.39 -6.69 8.51
C ALA A 64 2.37 -5.74 7.81
N ASP A 65 2.55 -4.50 8.30
CA ASP A 65 3.54 -3.55 7.77
C ASP A 65 4.94 -4.14 7.79
N CYS A 66 5.36 -4.75 8.90
CA CYS A 66 6.66 -5.38 9.02
C CYS A 66 6.81 -6.61 8.09
N CYS A 67 5.78 -7.45 7.96
CA CYS A 67 5.76 -8.60 7.06
C CYS A 67 5.95 -8.15 5.60
N PHE A 68 5.09 -7.26 5.13
CA PHE A 68 5.08 -6.86 3.73
C PHE A 68 6.27 -5.98 3.37
N ALA A 69 6.75 -5.12 4.28
CA ALA A 69 8.00 -4.40 4.04
C ALA A 69 9.17 -5.36 3.80
N SER A 70 9.29 -6.42 4.62
CA SER A 70 10.34 -7.43 4.47
C SER A 70 10.18 -8.25 3.18
N LEU A 71 8.94 -8.63 2.84
CA LEU A 71 8.64 -9.38 1.62
C LEU A 71 8.98 -8.57 0.36
N PHE A 72 8.48 -7.34 0.24
CA PHE A 72 8.72 -6.50 -0.93
C PHE A 72 10.17 -6.02 -1.02
N GLN A 73 10.87 -5.85 0.11
CA GLN A 73 12.31 -5.58 0.07
C GLN A 73 13.09 -6.76 -0.54
N ALA A 74 12.68 -8.00 -0.27
CA ALA A 74 13.41 -9.19 -0.70
C ALA A 74 12.95 -9.74 -2.06
N LEU A 75 11.68 -9.53 -2.42
CA LEU A 75 11.00 -10.15 -3.56
C LEU A 75 10.31 -9.12 -4.47
N GLY A 76 10.53 -7.81 -4.26
CA GLY A 76 9.84 -6.75 -5.01
C GLY A 76 10.14 -6.75 -6.52
N ASP A 77 11.20 -7.44 -6.95
CA ASP A 77 11.55 -7.67 -8.35
C ASP A 77 10.76 -8.81 -9.00
N ARG A 78 9.95 -9.56 -8.24
CA ARG A 78 9.21 -10.73 -8.74
C ARG A 78 7.87 -10.35 -9.33
N ALA A 79 7.70 -10.66 -10.61
CA ALA A 79 6.46 -10.39 -11.34
C ALA A 79 5.23 -11.12 -10.77
N TRP A 80 5.43 -12.23 -10.06
CA TRP A 80 4.35 -12.98 -9.41
C TRP A 80 3.92 -12.36 -8.08
N LEU A 81 4.80 -11.60 -7.40
CA LEU A 81 4.54 -11.09 -6.04
C LEU A 81 3.27 -10.25 -5.98
N ALA A 82 3.06 -9.38 -6.96
CA ALA A 82 1.90 -8.49 -7.03
C ALA A 82 0.55 -9.23 -7.22
N ARG A 83 0.58 -10.53 -7.52
CA ARG A 83 -0.60 -11.38 -7.74
C ARG A 83 -0.77 -12.47 -6.66
N ALA A 84 0.19 -12.59 -5.75
CA ALA A 84 0.15 -13.59 -4.70
C ALA A 84 -0.80 -13.15 -3.58
N ASP A 85 -1.63 -14.06 -3.11
CA ASP A 85 -2.53 -13.85 -1.97
C ASP A 85 -1.86 -14.30 -0.68
N PHE A 86 -1.53 -13.38 0.21
CA PHE A 86 -0.90 -13.67 1.49
C PHE A 86 -1.86 -13.58 2.69
N VAL A 87 -3.19 -13.58 2.47
CA VAL A 87 -4.17 -13.50 3.56
C VAL A 87 -4.05 -14.69 4.51
N LEU A 88 -4.03 -15.92 3.98
CA LEU A 88 -3.90 -17.13 4.82
C LEU A 88 -2.54 -17.24 5.52
N PRO A 89 -1.39 -16.97 4.87
CA PRO A 89 -0.12 -16.84 5.57
C PRO A 89 -0.14 -15.81 6.70
N LEU A 90 -0.78 -14.65 6.50
CA LEU A 90 -0.88 -13.62 7.54
C LEU A 90 -1.77 -14.07 8.71
N ASP A 91 -2.92 -14.71 8.44
CA ASP A 91 -3.80 -15.29 9.48
C ASP A 91 -3.04 -16.28 10.37
N ALA A 92 -2.42 -17.28 9.75
CA ALA A 92 -1.65 -18.32 10.45
C ALA A 92 -0.49 -17.72 11.24
N ALA A 93 0.24 -16.77 10.66
CA ALA A 93 1.37 -16.13 11.32
C ALA A 93 0.95 -15.26 12.51
N VAL A 94 -0.20 -14.58 12.45
CA VAL A 94 -0.75 -13.84 13.60
C VAL A 94 -1.14 -14.80 14.72
N ARG A 95 -1.79 -15.93 14.41
CA ARG A 95 -2.15 -16.94 15.43
C ARG A 95 -0.93 -17.57 16.10
N ASP A 96 0.16 -17.76 15.34
CA ASP A 96 1.43 -18.25 15.85
C ASP A 96 2.15 -17.23 16.74
N ALA A 97 2.23 -15.98 16.28
CA ALA A 97 3.09 -14.96 16.90
C ALA A 97 2.44 -14.18 18.05
N PHE A 98 1.11 -14.08 18.09
CA PHE A 98 0.42 -13.22 19.05
C PHE A 98 0.14 -13.97 20.36
N PRO A 99 0.32 -13.33 21.54
CA PRO A 99 -0.04 -13.96 22.80
C PRO A 99 -1.52 -14.32 22.83
N ALA A 100 -1.86 -15.55 23.26
CA ALA A 100 -3.25 -16.04 23.29
C ALA A 100 -4.22 -15.09 24.02
N LYS A 101 -3.75 -14.39 25.06
CA LYS A 101 -4.54 -13.38 25.80
C LYS A 101 -4.97 -12.16 24.96
N VAL A 102 -4.22 -11.83 23.90
CA VAL A 102 -4.54 -10.73 22.98
C VAL A 102 -5.66 -11.15 22.04
N LEU A 103 -5.68 -12.43 21.66
CA LEU A 103 -6.69 -12.99 20.74
C LEU A 103 -7.92 -13.54 21.46
N ALA A 104 -7.84 -13.75 22.78
CA ALA A 104 -8.91 -14.30 23.58
C ALA A 104 -10.16 -13.41 23.52
N GLY A 105 -11.29 -14.02 23.16
CA GLY A 105 -12.59 -13.34 23.13
C GLY A 105 -12.86 -12.54 21.86
N ILE A 106 -11.96 -12.53 20.87
CA ILE A 106 -12.25 -11.96 19.55
C ILE A 106 -13.15 -12.94 18.78
N PRO A 107 -14.33 -12.53 18.31
CA PRO A 107 -15.13 -13.36 17.42
C PRO A 107 -14.34 -13.71 16.15
N GLN A 108 -14.41 -14.96 15.70
CA GLN A 108 -13.65 -15.44 14.52
C GLN A 108 -13.87 -14.55 13.29
N LEU A 109 -15.12 -14.11 13.04
CA LEU A 109 -15.44 -13.23 11.92
C LEU A 109 -14.75 -11.85 12.02
N ASP A 110 -14.65 -11.30 13.22
CA ASP A 110 -13.97 -10.00 13.42
C ASP A 110 -12.46 -10.14 13.27
N PHE A 111 -11.90 -11.29 13.70
CA PHE A 111 -10.51 -11.63 13.48
C PHE A 111 -10.18 -11.68 11.99
N GLU A 112 -10.90 -12.51 11.22
CA GLU A 112 -10.71 -12.68 9.78
C GLU A 112 -10.83 -11.36 9.01
N ARG A 113 -11.85 -10.54 9.36
CA ARG A 113 -12.01 -9.19 8.78
C ARG A 113 -10.84 -8.27 9.08
N GLY A 114 -10.31 -8.32 10.30
CA GLY A 114 -9.15 -7.51 10.67
C GLY A 114 -7.87 -7.97 9.98
N ILE A 115 -7.68 -9.28 9.78
CA ILE A 115 -6.57 -9.85 9.00
C ILE A 115 -6.67 -9.38 7.55
N LEU A 116 -7.82 -9.56 6.89
CA LEU A 116 -8.01 -9.14 5.50
C LEU A 116 -7.79 -7.63 5.33
N ALA A 117 -8.35 -6.80 6.21
CA ALA A 117 -8.16 -5.35 6.14
C ALA A 117 -6.68 -4.93 6.33
N ALA A 118 -5.95 -5.58 7.24
CA ALA A 118 -4.53 -5.31 7.45
C ALA A 118 -3.67 -5.80 6.28
N HIS A 119 -4.00 -6.97 5.72
CA HIS A 119 -3.39 -7.54 4.52
C HIS A 119 -3.49 -6.56 3.36
N ASP A 120 -4.72 -6.23 2.96
CA ASP A 120 -4.97 -5.44 1.76
C ASP A 120 -4.31 -4.07 1.86
N ARG A 121 -4.40 -3.42 3.02
CA ARG A 121 -3.75 -2.14 3.26
C ARG A 121 -2.22 -2.24 3.12
N ALA A 122 -1.59 -3.14 3.86
CA ALA A 122 -0.13 -3.22 3.92
C ALA A 122 0.45 -3.70 2.58
N PHE A 123 -0.20 -4.68 1.93
CA PHE A 123 0.19 -5.16 0.61
C PHE A 123 0.08 -4.07 -0.45
N GLU A 124 -1.05 -3.34 -0.50
CA GLU A 124 -1.25 -2.25 -1.44
C GLU A 124 -0.24 -1.11 -1.28
N GLU A 125 0.10 -0.79 -0.03
CA GLU A 125 1.11 0.21 0.28
C GLU A 125 2.46 -0.21 -0.27
N GLN A 126 2.93 -1.43 0.01
CA GLN A 126 4.23 -1.90 -0.47
C GLN A 126 4.29 -2.11 -1.99
N ARG A 127 3.16 -2.46 -2.63
CA ARG A 127 3.05 -2.56 -4.09
C ARG A 127 3.22 -1.21 -4.78
N PHE A 128 2.66 -0.15 -4.19
CA PHE A 128 2.65 1.20 -4.76
C PHE A 128 4.02 1.89 -4.77
N LEU A 129 4.79 1.76 -3.69
CA LEU A 129 6.01 2.56 -3.47
C LEU A 129 7.08 2.38 -4.57
N PRO A 130 7.40 1.15 -5.05
CA PRO A 130 8.38 0.96 -6.12
C PRO A 130 7.98 1.65 -7.44
N MET A 131 6.69 1.60 -7.81
CA MET A 131 6.17 2.27 -9.00
C MET A 131 6.37 3.78 -8.91
N LEU A 132 5.99 4.37 -7.77
CA LEU A 132 6.15 5.80 -7.52
C LEU A 132 7.62 6.21 -7.60
N TRP A 133 8.51 5.45 -6.94
CA TRP A 133 9.94 5.70 -6.95
C TRP A 133 10.51 5.71 -8.37
N MET A 134 10.20 4.69 -9.17
CA MET A 134 10.70 4.55 -10.53
C MET A 134 10.25 5.72 -11.41
N LEU A 135 8.94 6.02 -11.40
CA LEU A 135 8.36 7.06 -12.26
C LEU A 135 8.82 8.46 -11.88
N ILE A 136 8.98 8.76 -10.59
CA ILE A 136 9.55 10.04 -10.14
C ILE A 136 10.98 10.21 -10.67
N ARG A 137 11.79 9.16 -10.62
CA ARG A 137 13.19 9.21 -11.08
C ARG A 137 13.32 9.32 -12.60
N GLU A 138 12.32 8.85 -13.32
CA GLU A 138 12.24 8.96 -14.78
C GLU A 138 11.77 10.36 -15.21
N LEU A 139 10.73 10.88 -14.58
CA LEU A 139 10.06 12.11 -15.01
C LEU A 139 10.71 13.38 -14.46
N LEU A 140 11.41 13.32 -13.33
CA LEU A 140 12.05 14.48 -12.72
C LEU A 140 13.57 14.52 -12.98
N PRO A 141 14.17 15.71 -13.13
CA PRO A 141 15.60 15.86 -13.27
C PRO A 141 16.38 15.18 -12.12
N LYS A 142 17.45 14.47 -12.48
CA LYS A 142 18.32 13.78 -11.51
C LYS A 142 19.02 14.80 -10.59
N GLY A 143 19.10 14.50 -9.29
CA GLY A 143 20.03 15.16 -8.37
C GLY A 143 19.48 16.26 -7.44
N GLY A 144 18.18 16.57 -7.48
CA GLY A 144 17.57 17.54 -6.56
C GLY A 144 17.00 16.94 -5.28
N ARG A 145 16.92 17.70 -4.17
CA ARG A 145 16.12 17.29 -2.98
C ARG A 145 14.61 17.26 -3.25
N THR A 146 14.20 17.78 -4.40
CA THR A 146 12.83 17.96 -4.84
C THR A 146 12.09 16.64 -5.03
N TRP A 147 12.73 15.63 -5.62
CA TRP A 147 12.06 14.35 -5.89
C TRP A 147 11.59 13.65 -4.60
N LYS A 148 12.35 13.80 -3.50
CA LYS A 148 11.99 13.23 -2.19
C LYS A 148 10.70 13.86 -1.64
N LYS A 149 10.54 15.18 -1.80
CA LYS A 149 9.31 15.88 -1.42
C LYS A 149 8.11 15.42 -2.24
N VAL A 150 8.30 15.21 -3.55
CA VAL A 150 7.24 14.70 -4.43
C VAL A 150 6.86 13.27 -4.04
N TYR A 151 7.85 12.41 -3.78
CA TYR A 151 7.64 11.04 -3.33
C TYR A 151 6.83 10.99 -2.02
N GLU A 152 7.29 11.71 -0.99
CA GLU A 152 6.60 11.78 0.31
C GLU A 152 5.20 12.36 0.17
N ALA A 153 5.02 13.38 -0.67
CA ALA A 153 3.73 14.00 -0.90
C ALA A 153 2.72 13.03 -1.53
N PHE A 154 3.12 12.29 -2.56
CA PHE A 154 2.27 11.32 -3.24
C PHE A 154 1.96 10.08 -2.39
N GLU A 155 2.93 9.62 -1.59
CA GLU A 155 2.73 8.56 -0.60
C GLU A 155 1.68 8.97 0.45
N VAL A 156 1.87 10.14 1.07
CA VAL A 156 0.94 10.68 2.08
C VAL A 156 -0.44 10.92 1.46
N GLY A 157 -0.49 11.48 0.26
CA GLY A 157 -1.74 11.75 -0.45
C GLY A 157 -2.51 10.46 -0.75
N ARG A 158 -1.83 9.39 -1.20
CA ARG A 158 -2.48 8.10 -1.47
C ARG A 158 -3.00 7.48 -0.18
N ARG A 159 -2.19 7.47 0.88
CA ARG A 159 -2.59 6.96 2.20
C ARG A 159 -3.81 7.72 2.75
N SER A 160 -3.87 9.03 2.53
CA SER A 160 -5.03 9.86 2.87
C SER A 160 -6.27 9.47 2.06
N ALA A 161 -6.14 9.31 0.74
CA ALA A 161 -7.24 8.94 -0.14
C ALA A 161 -7.84 7.56 0.17
N MET A 162 -7.01 6.59 0.55
CA MET A 162 -7.41 5.25 0.98
C MET A 162 -8.28 5.25 2.24
N ARG A 163 -8.18 6.28 3.09
CA ARG A 163 -9.01 6.42 4.29
C ARG A 163 -10.39 7.01 4.00
N GLY A 164 -10.57 7.61 2.82
CA GLY A 164 -11.86 8.18 2.42
C GLY A 164 -12.85 7.06 2.11
N LYS A 165 -13.85 6.90 2.97
CA LYS A 165 -14.97 5.98 2.74
C LYS A 165 -15.83 6.51 1.59
N GLY A 166 -15.76 5.85 0.43
CA GLY A 166 -16.80 5.96 -0.59
C GLY A 166 -18.02 5.15 -0.16
N SER A 167 -19.15 5.37 -0.82
CA SER A 167 -20.20 4.36 -0.85
C SER A 167 -19.78 3.29 -1.86
N ASP A 168 -19.83 2.02 -1.46
CA ASP A 168 -19.51 0.87 -2.33
C ASP A 168 -20.39 0.84 -3.60
N GLU A 169 -21.53 1.54 -3.58
CA GLU A 169 -22.48 1.65 -4.69
C GLU A 169 -22.22 2.85 -5.63
N ASP A 170 -21.30 3.76 -5.31
CA ASP A 170 -21.05 4.94 -6.14
C ASP A 170 -20.23 4.58 -7.41
N PRO A 171 -20.79 4.73 -8.63
CA PRO A 171 -20.06 4.46 -9.87
C PRO A 171 -18.88 5.42 -10.09
N ASN A 172 -18.76 6.50 -9.31
CA ASN A 172 -17.66 7.46 -9.38
C ASN A 172 -16.57 7.22 -8.34
N GLN A 173 -16.54 6.08 -7.65
CA GLN A 173 -15.52 5.79 -6.63
C GLN A 173 -14.08 5.98 -7.13
N VAL A 174 -13.76 5.52 -8.34
CA VAL A 174 -12.41 5.70 -8.92
C VAL A 174 -12.07 7.19 -9.08
N LYS A 175 -13.01 7.99 -9.60
CA LYS A 175 -12.84 9.44 -9.72
C LYS A 175 -12.68 10.10 -8.35
N ALA A 176 -13.52 9.72 -7.39
CA ALA A 176 -13.50 10.28 -6.05
C ALA A 176 -12.19 9.94 -5.31
N PHE A 177 -11.70 8.71 -5.41
CA PHE A 177 -10.39 8.31 -4.92
C PHE A 177 -9.28 9.13 -5.56
N LEU A 178 -9.28 9.23 -6.89
CA LEU A 178 -8.23 9.92 -7.64
C LEU A 178 -8.19 11.42 -7.34
N SER A 179 -9.35 12.08 -7.24
CA SER A 179 -9.43 13.48 -6.81
C SER A 179 -8.88 13.69 -5.40
N ARG A 180 -9.25 12.84 -4.43
CA ARG A 180 -8.72 12.91 -3.06
C ARG A 180 -7.22 12.69 -3.03
N TRP A 181 -6.72 11.72 -3.81
CA TRP A 181 -5.31 11.41 -3.88
C TRP A 181 -4.50 12.57 -4.44
N ILE A 182 -4.92 13.11 -5.58
CA ILE A 182 -4.24 14.24 -6.23
C ILE A 182 -4.27 15.47 -5.33
N ASP A 183 -5.45 15.88 -4.84
CA ASP A 183 -5.56 17.06 -3.96
C ASP A 183 -4.69 16.90 -2.70
N ALA A 184 -4.77 15.76 -2.00
CA ALA A 184 -3.98 15.55 -0.80
C ALA A 184 -2.47 15.53 -1.08
N SER A 185 -2.05 15.02 -2.24
CA SER A 185 -0.65 15.02 -2.66
C SER A 185 -0.15 16.43 -2.96
N ILE A 186 -0.88 17.21 -3.75
CA ILE A 186 -0.52 18.59 -4.09
C ILE A 186 -0.58 19.49 -2.86
N ALA A 187 -1.55 19.30 -1.97
CA ALA A 187 -1.62 19.99 -0.69
C ALA A 187 -0.39 19.68 0.20
N GLN A 188 0.02 18.41 0.28
CA GLN A 188 1.23 18.04 1.02
C GLN A 188 2.50 18.61 0.37
N LEU A 189 2.57 18.61 -0.95
CA LEU A 189 3.70 19.18 -1.69
C LEU A 189 3.80 20.68 -1.46
N SER A 190 2.69 21.42 -1.56
CA SER A 190 2.58 22.85 -1.29
C SER A 190 3.10 23.19 0.12
N ARG A 191 2.68 22.42 1.16
CA ARG A 191 3.22 22.58 2.53
C ARG A 191 4.74 22.42 2.59
N SER A 192 5.30 21.47 1.85
CA SER A 192 6.74 21.22 1.81
C SER A 192 7.55 22.20 0.94
N THR A 193 6.88 23.08 0.20
CA THR A 193 7.45 24.00 -0.80
C THR A 193 7.08 25.46 -0.55
N SER A 194 6.80 25.81 0.72
CA SER A 194 6.47 27.18 1.12
C SER A 194 5.24 27.76 0.40
N GLY A 195 4.26 26.90 0.11
CA GLY A 195 3.00 27.30 -0.52
C GLY A 195 2.95 27.06 -2.03
N ASP A 196 4.09 26.95 -2.71
CA ASP A 196 4.14 26.80 -4.18
C ASP A 196 4.57 25.39 -4.62
N PRO A 197 3.63 24.47 -4.88
CA PRO A 197 3.95 23.13 -5.35
C PRO A 197 4.63 23.13 -6.74
N ALA A 198 4.43 24.16 -7.56
CA ALA A 198 4.98 24.23 -8.93
C ALA A 198 6.51 24.31 -8.93
N PHE A 199 7.11 24.86 -7.87
CA PHE A 199 8.57 24.87 -7.69
C PHE A 199 9.16 23.45 -7.64
N ALA A 200 8.43 22.49 -7.07
CA ALA A 200 8.89 21.11 -6.96
C ALA A 200 8.41 20.21 -8.09
N LEU A 201 7.16 20.41 -8.52
CA LEU A 201 6.53 19.62 -9.56
C LEU A 201 5.66 20.57 -10.37
N PRO A 202 6.08 20.98 -11.57
CA PRO A 202 5.22 21.75 -12.46
C PRO A 202 3.91 20.99 -12.74
N GLU A 203 2.80 21.71 -12.91
CA GLU A 203 1.47 21.11 -13.11
C GLU A 203 1.44 20.08 -14.25
N THR A 204 2.08 20.39 -15.38
CA THR A 204 2.18 19.48 -16.52
C THR A 204 2.98 18.21 -16.21
N ALA A 205 4.01 18.31 -15.35
CA ALA A 205 4.76 17.15 -14.89
C ALA A 205 3.95 16.32 -13.87
N ALA A 206 3.11 16.97 -13.05
CA ALA A 206 2.20 16.28 -12.13
C ALA A 206 1.15 15.45 -12.89
N ALA A 207 0.51 16.03 -13.92
CA ALA A 207 -0.44 15.31 -14.77
C ALA A 207 0.22 14.09 -15.44
N ARG A 208 1.41 14.28 -16.02
CA ARG A 208 2.20 13.17 -16.61
C ARG A 208 2.54 12.08 -15.59
N LEU A 209 2.94 12.46 -14.37
CA LEU A 209 3.25 11.50 -13.30
C LEU A 209 2.02 10.70 -12.90
N VAL A 210 0.86 11.34 -12.74
CA VAL A 210 -0.38 10.66 -12.38
C VAL A 210 -0.82 9.70 -13.50
N HIS A 211 -0.78 10.12 -14.76
CA HIS A 211 -1.05 9.22 -15.89
C HIS A 211 -0.14 8.00 -15.90
N ALA A 212 1.17 8.20 -15.76
CA ALA A 212 2.13 7.11 -15.75
C ALA A 212 1.91 6.16 -14.56
N LEU A 213 1.51 6.69 -13.39
CA LEU A 213 1.15 5.88 -12.23
C LEU A 213 -0.10 5.03 -12.50
N LEU A 214 -1.13 5.59 -13.13
CA LEU A 214 -2.33 4.84 -13.49
C LEU A 214 -2.01 3.73 -14.51
N ASP A 215 -1.19 4.04 -15.51
CA ASP A 215 -0.75 3.07 -16.51
C ASP A 215 0.11 1.95 -15.90
N ALA A 216 0.88 2.25 -14.84
CA ALA A 216 1.62 1.26 -14.06
C ALA A 216 0.74 0.44 -13.10
N GLY A 217 -0.55 0.78 -12.95
CA GLY A 217 -1.48 0.07 -12.06
C GLY A 217 -1.45 0.56 -10.61
N ALA A 218 -1.15 1.84 -10.36
CA ALA A 218 -1.08 2.40 -9.00
C ALA A 218 -2.43 2.52 -8.27
N LEU A 219 -3.55 2.30 -8.98
CA LEU A 219 -4.86 2.26 -8.35
C LEU A 219 -4.98 1.07 -7.37
N PRO A 220 -5.76 1.23 -6.29
CA PRO A 220 -6.08 0.12 -5.39
C PRO A 220 -6.70 -1.05 -6.13
N LEU A 221 -6.18 -2.27 -5.90
CA LEU A 221 -6.70 -3.47 -6.54
C LEU A 221 -8.21 -3.67 -6.31
N PRO A 222 -8.77 -3.48 -5.10
CA PRO A 222 -10.22 -3.61 -4.91
C PRO A 222 -11.04 -2.69 -5.83
N LEU A 223 -10.62 -1.43 -5.98
CA LEU A 223 -11.29 -0.48 -6.88
C LEU A 223 -11.21 -0.92 -8.35
N VAL A 224 -10.08 -1.47 -8.79
CA VAL A 224 -9.92 -1.96 -10.17
C VAL A 224 -10.73 -3.24 -10.40
N THR A 225 -10.80 -4.13 -9.42
CA THR A 225 -11.60 -5.37 -9.48
C THR A 225 -13.09 -5.05 -9.59
N GLU A 226 -13.59 -4.07 -8.83
CA GLU A 226 -15.00 -3.71 -8.79
C GLU A 226 -15.44 -2.82 -9.96
N GLN A 227 -14.65 -1.79 -10.29
CA GLN A 227 -15.03 -0.74 -11.25
C GLN A 227 -14.32 -0.87 -12.60
N GLY A 228 -13.36 -1.79 -12.71
CA GLY A 228 -12.49 -1.92 -13.87
C GLY A 228 -11.35 -0.90 -13.90
N PRO A 229 -10.39 -1.07 -14.84
CA PRO A 229 -9.31 -0.12 -15.03
C PRO A 229 -9.83 1.21 -15.61
N PRO A 230 -9.20 2.36 -15.27
CA PRO A 230 -9.56 3.64 -15.85
C PRO A 230 -9.20 3.68 -17.35
N PRO A 231 -9.87 4.53 -18.15
CA PRO A 231 -9.50 4.75 -19.54
C PRO A 231 -8.05 5.24 -19.67
N ARG A 232 -7.36 4.84 -20.75
CA ARG A 232 -6.06 5.43 -21.10
C ARG A 232 -6.23 6.93 -21.38
N SER A 233 -5.25 7.73 -20.98
CA SER A 233 -5.25 9.19 -21.19
C SER A 233 -6.55 9.86 -20.70
N TRP A 234 -7.05 9.42 -19.54
CA TRP A 234 -8.30 9.90 -18.99
C TRP A 234 -8.27 11.42 -18.71
N PRO A 235 -9.06 12.27 -19.41
CA PRO A 235 -9.00 13.73 -19.26
C PRO A 235 -9.35 14.22 -17.85
N PHE A 236 -9.99 13.37 -17.06
CA PHE A 236 -10.28 13.65 -15.66
C PHE A 236 -9.01 13.84 -14.82
N VAL A 237 -7.89 13.18 -15.18
CA VAL A 237 -6.60 13.36 -14.51
C VAL A 237 -6.14 14.82 -14.65
N ASP A 238 -6.11 15.36 -15.87
CA ASP A 238 -5.72 16.74 -16.13
C ASP A 238 -6.61 17.72 -15.38
N TYR A 239 -7.93 17.49 -15.42
CA TYR A 239 -8.90 18.29 -14.67
C TYR A 239 -8.61 18.27 -13.15
N ALA A 240 -8.41 17.08 -12.57
CA ALA A 240 -8.19 16.94 -11.13
C ALA A 240 -6.85 17.55 -10.68
N VAL A 241 -5.80 17.42 -11.50
CA VAL A 241 -4.51 18.07 -11.27
C VAL A 241 -4.68 19.58 -11.33
N HIS A 242 -5.28 20.10 -12.40
CA HIS A 242 -5.51 21.53 -12.56
C HIS A 242 -6.28 22.13 -11.37
N ALA A 243 -7.39 21.49 -10.98
CA ALA A 243 -8.18 21.91 -9.83
C ALA A 243 -7.36 21.96 -8.53
N ALA A 244 -6.48 20.97 -8.30
CA ALA A 244 -5.61 20.94 -7.14
C ALA A 244 -4.57 22.06 -7.14
N TYR A 245 -3.99 22.43 -8.30
CA TYR A 245 -3.05 23.55 -8.39
C TYR A 245 -3.75 24.90 -8.21
N VAL A 246 -4.89 25.11 -8.85
CA VAL A 246 -5.70 26.33 -8.69
C VAL A 246 -6.06 26.56 -7.21
N ALA A 247 -6.45 25.50 -6.49
CA ALA A 247 -6.76 25.56 -5.07
C ALA A 247 -5.57 25.96 -4.17
N ARG A 248 -4.32 25.85 -4.65
CA ARG A 248 -3.10 26.24 -3.91
C ARG A 248 -2.42 27.50 -4.44
N GLY A 249 -2.74 27.92 -5.68
CA GLY A 249 -2.23 29.16 -6.28
C GLY A 249 -3.08 30.40 -5.98
N ALA A 250 -4.32 30.23 -5.49
CA ALA A 250 -5.15 31.35 -5.07
C ALA A 250 -4.47 32.10 -3.90
N PRO A 251 -4.29 33.43 -3.99
CA PRO A 251 -3.78 34.21 -2.87
C PRO A 251 -4.67 33.98 -1.65
N ALA A 252 -4.08 33.72 -0.48
CA ALA A 252 -4.85 33.56 0.75
C ALA A 252 -5.77 34.79 0.90
N PRO A 253 -7.08 34.62 1.19
CA PRO A 253 -7.96 35.75 1.44
C PRO A 253 -7.32 36.58 2.55
N GLY A 254 -6.93 37.82 2.21
CA GLY A 254 -6.22 38.71 3.12
C GLY A 254 -6.97 38.78 4.45
N GLY A 255 -6.29 38.46 5.54
CA GLY A 255 -6.79 38.75 6.87
C GLY A 255 -6.70 40.26 7.07
N ASP A 256 -7.85 40.92 6.95
CA ASP A 256 -8.06 42.29 7.44
C ASP A 256 -7.91 42.37 8.97
#